data_AF-A0AB33ZPZ7-F1
#
_entry.id   AF-A0AB33ZPZ7-F1
#
_cell.length_a   1.000
_cell.length_b   1.000
_cell.length_c   1.000
_cell.angle_alpha   90.00
_cell.angle_beta   90.00
_cell.angle_gamma   90.00
#
_symmetry.space_group_name_H-M   'P 1'
#
loop_
_entity.id
_entity.type
_entity.pdbx_description
1 polymer ?
#
loop_
_entity_poly.entity_id
_entity_poly.type
_entity_poly.pdbx_seq_one_letter_code
_entity_poly.pdbx_strand_id
1 'polypeptide(L)'
;MVIFLLALMIFLQELEDGLNLVLLGLVAIIIISAIIFFKTEKRAKDPIMPLDMLSSKEFTMINLITLLISGVVIGFEFYIPTWMQGINATSASVAGFAVTPSSLMWIVGSFLIGGMLGRWGIKKTYDYMLLILIIADLALILVPIYTSFWVFCLIAAFNGTAFGAITTASQVRSQVLVGRDKIGVATSFNTLMKYLGQTMMVSIYGITFNMVVAKHLAHYPNLTQKMMNDIVSADKAKHLAANLIPGLRQVLLSGLKSVYVVSLIVIVLSLILNQLYRQKKIAK
;
A
#
# COMPACT_ATOMS: atom_id res chain seq x y z
N MET A 1 17.26 -12.02 -3.54
CA MET A 1 16.02 -11.21 -3.48
C MET A 1 15.05 -11.72 -2.41
N VAL A 2 14.53 -12.96 -2.48
CA VAL A 2 13.56 -13.47 -1.49
C VAL A 2 14.08 -13.38 -0.05
N ILE A 3 15.31 -13.83 0.21
CA ILE A 3 15.93 -13.74 1.54
C ILE A 3 16.03 -12.28 2.02
N PHE A 4 16.38 -11.35 1.13
CA PHE A 4 16.44 -9.92 1.44
C PHE A 4 15.07 -9.38 1.86
N LEU A 5 14.01 -9.73 1.11
CA LEU A 5 12.65 -9.28 1.40
C LEU A 5 12.11 -9.88 2.70
N LEU A 6 12.30 -11.17 2.92
CA LEU A 6 11.91 -11.83 4.16
C LEU A 6 12.64 -11.23 5.37
N ALA A 7 13.96 -11.05 5.27
CA ALA A 7 14.74 -10.44 6.35
C ALA A 7 14.30 -9.00 6.62
N LEU A 8 13.99 -8.22 5.58
CA LEU A 8 13.46 -6.87 5.72
C LEU A 8 12.08 -6.86 6.39
N MET A 9 11.16 -7.75 5.99
CA MET A 9 9.84 -7.85 6.61
C MET A 9 9.92 -8.20 8.09
N ILE A 10 10.72 -9.22 8.44
CA ILE A 10 10.90 -9.66 9.82
C ILE A 10 11.58 -8.54 10.62
N PHE A 11 12.60 -7.90 10.06
CA PHE A 11 13.26 -6.75 10.70
C PHE A 11 12.27 -5.64 11.03
N LEU A 12 11.38 -5.30 10.08
CA LEU A 12 10.36 -4.30 10.30
C LEU A 12 9.39 -4.75 11.41
N GLN A 13 8.91 -6.00 11.41
CA GLN A 13 7.99 -6.51 12.43
C GLN A 13 8.61 -6.54 13.84
N GLU A 14 9.86 -7.01 13.96
CA GLU A 14 10.60 -7.07 15.23
C GLU A 14 11.04 -5.69 15.74
N LEU A 15 10.97 -4.65 14.90
CA LEU A 15 11.28 -3.28 15.31
C LEU A 15 10.35 -2.80 16.43
N GLU A 16 9.15 -3.40 16.56
CA GLU A 16 8.18 -3.10 17.62
C GLU A 16 8.74 -3.35 19.03
N ASP A 17 9.60 -4.37 19.20
CA ASP A 17 10.11 -4.82 20.51
C ASP A 17 11.43 -4.15 20.94
N GLY A 18 11.91 -3.16 20.17
CA GLY A 18 13.15 -2.42 20.44
C GLY A 18 14.43 -3.12 19.95
N LEU A 19 15.58 -2.42 20.00
CA LEU A 19 16.84 -2.92 19.42
C LEU A 19 17.43 -4.12 20.19
N ASN A 20 17.22 -5.33 19.66
CA ASN A 20 17.75 -6.59 20.20
C ASN A 20 18.85 -7.19 19.30
N LEU A 21 19.62 -8.17 19.83
CA LEU A 21 20.67 -8.89 19.08
C LEU A 21 20.14 -9.53 17.78
N VAL A 22 18.87 -9.94 17.77
CA VAL A 22 18.18 -10.48 16.60
C VAL A 22 18.05 -9.44 15.48
N LEU A 23 17.70 -8.19 15.81
CA LEU A 23 17.60 -7.08 14.85
C LEU A 23 18.96 -6.76 14.23
N LEU A 24 20.03 -6.76 15.03
CA LEU A 24 21.40 -6.58 14.50
C LEU A 24 21.78 -7.71 13.53
N GLY A 25 21.42 -8.95 13.85
CA GLY A 25 21.57 -10.09 12.94
C GLY A 25 20.76 -9.94 11.64
N LEU A 26 19.51 -9.46 11.73
CA LEU A 26 18.67 -9.19 10.57
C LEU A 26 19.22 -8.08 9.68
N VAL A 27 19.75 -6.99 10.26
CA VAL A 27 20.45 -5.93 9.50
C VAL A 27 21.63 -6.51 8.73
N ALA A 28 22.44 -7.37 9.36
CA ALA A 28 23.54 -8.05 8.69
C ALA A 28 23.04 -8.93 7.52
N ILE A 29 21.97 -9.70 7.72
CA ILE A 29 21.36 -10.52 6.67
C ILE A 29 20.82 -9.66 5.52
N ILE A 30 20.15 -8.54 5.82
CA ILE A 30 19.65 -7.58 4.81
C ILE A 30 20.82 -7.03 3.98
N ILE A 31 21.89 -6.56 4.64
CA ILE A 31 23.05 -6.00 3.96
C ILE A 31 23.76 -7.06 3.11
N ILE A 32 24.02 -8.24 3.67
CA ILE A 32 24.71 -9.34 2.98
C ILE A 32 23.87 -9.81 1.79
N SER A 33 22.58 -10.05 1.98
CA SER A 33 21.69 -10.50 0.92
C SER A 33 21.51 -9.45 -0.18
N ALA A 34 21.51 -8.16 0.15
CA ALA A 34 21.54 -7.07 -0.83
C ALA A 34 22.84 -7.08 -1.63
N ILE A 35 24.00 -7.19 -0.97
CA ILE A 35 25.31 -7.23 -1.63
C ILE A 35 25.42 -8.44 -2.57
N ILE A 36 25.03 -9.63 -2.11
CA ILE A 36 25.04 -10.86 -2.91
C ILE A 36 24.10 -10.69 -4.10
N PHE A 37 22.89 -10.18 -3.88
CA PHE A 37 21.93 -9.92 -4.94
C PHE A 37 22.53 -9.01 -6.03
N PHE A 38 23.03 -7.82 -5.66
CA PHE A 38 23.63 -6.90 -6.63
C PHE A 38 24.85 -7.47 -7.35
N LYS A 39 25.70 -8.24 -6.67
CA LYS A 39 26.87 -8.87 -7.29
C LYS A 39 26.49 -9.96 -8.29
N THR A 40 25.53 -10.81 -7.94
CA THR A 40 25.03 -11.88 -8.81
C THR A 40 24.33 -11.27 -10.03
N GLU A 41 23.52 -10.23 -9.81
CA GLU A 41 22.76 -9.59 -10.86
C GLU A 41 23.63 -8.93 -11.93
N LYS A 42 24.71 -8.26 -11.49
CA LYS A 42 25.69 -7.67 -12.41
C LYS A 42 26.43 -8.69 -13.28
N ARG A 43 26.44 -9.97 -12.88
CA ARG A 43 27.14 -11.07 -13.58
C ARG A 43 26.18 -12.01 -14.31
N ALA A 44 24.87 -11.87 -14.12
CA ALA A 44 23.88 -12.73 -14.73
C ALA A 44 23.76 -12.44 -16.24
N LYS A 45 23.63 -13.50 -17.05
CA LYS A 45 23.36 -13.37 -18.49
C LYS A 45 21.96 -12.83 -18.77
N ASP A 46 21.01 -13.13 -17.89
CA ASP A 46 19.63 -12.65 -17.95
C ASP A 46 19.22 -12.13 -16.56
N PRO A 47 19.53 -10.86 -16.24
CA PRO A 47 19.23 -10.27 -14.94
C PRO A 47 17.73 -9.97 -14.79
N ILE A 48 17.18 -10.27 -13.61
CA ILE A 48 15.83 -9.93 -13.16
C ILE A 48 15.68 -8.40 -13.01
N MET A 49 16.71 -7.70 -12.53
CA MET A 49 16.77 -6.25 -12.41
C MET A 49 17.44 -5.66 -13.67
N PRO A 50 16.72 -4.90 -14.49
CA PRO A 50 17.26 -4.32 -15.70
C PRO A 50 18.06 -3.04 -15.35
N LEU A 51 19.30 -3.24 -14.89
CA LEU A 51 20.19 -2.16 -14.44
C LEU A 51 20.42 -1.09 -15.53
N ASP A 52 20.45 -1.51 -16.79
CA ASP A 52 20.54 -0.65 -17.96
C ASP A 52 19.28 0.21 -18.14
N MET A 53 18.09 -0.34 -17.91
CA MET A 53 16.82 0.39 -17.98
C MET A 53 16.66 1.35 -16.78
N LEU A 54 17.16 0.98 -15.60
CA LEU A 54 17.18 1.83 -14.41
C LEU A 54 18.08 3.06 -14.54
N SER A 55 18.97 3.11 -15.54
CA SER A 55 19.71 4.33 -15.88
C SER A 55 18.80 5.45 -16.40
N SER A 56 17.64 5.08 -16.97
CA SER A 56 16.62 6.04 -17.41
C SER A 56 15.85 6.58 -16.21
N LYS A 57 16.05 7.88 -15.90
CA LYS A 57 15.34 8.57 -14.82
C LYS A 57 13.82 8.38 -14.89
N GLU A 58 13.25 8.38 -16.10
CA GLU A 58 11.81 8.21 -16.27
C GLU A 58 11.36 6.78 -15.93
N PHE A 59 12.08 5.76 -16.41
CA PHE A 59 11.77 4.36 -16.12
C PHE A 59 11.83 4.09 -14.61
N THR A 60 12.88 4.60 -13.96
CA THR A 60 13.07 4.45 -12.50
C THR A 60 11.98 5.15 -11.71
N MET A 61 11.58 6.37 -12.07
CA MET A 61 10.52 7.09 -11.34
C MET A 61 9.15 6.45 -11.50
N ILE A 62 8.78 5.95 -12.68
CA ILE A 62 7.50 5.25 -12.88
C ILE A 62 7.43 3.98 -12.04
N ASN A 63 8.53 3.23 -11.98
CA ASN A 63 8.62 2.01 -11.20
C ASN A 63 8.65 2.30 -9.68
N LEU A 64 9.28 3.40 -9.25
CA LEU A 64 9.23 3.85 -7.87
C LEU A 64 7.81 4.28 -7.46
N ILE A 65 7.11 5.04 -8.30
CA ILE A 65 5.69 5.39 -8.08
C ILE A 65 4.84 4.12 -8.03
N THR A 66 5.10 3.15 -8.91
CA THR A 66 4.40 1.86 -8.90
C THR A 66 4.60 1.12 -7.57
N LEU A 67 5.83 1.10 -7.05
CA LEU A 67 6.14 0.52 -5.76
C LEU A 67 5.34 1.19 -4.64
N LEU A 68 5.37 2.52 -4.56
CA LEU A 68 4.68 3.26 -3.51
C LEU A 68 3.15 3.07 -3.58
N ILE A 69 2.54 3.25 -4.75
CA ILE A 69 1.09 3.16 -4.92
C ILE A 69 0.56 1.74 -4.74
N SER A 70 1.34 0.72 -5.13
CA SER A 70 0.94 -0.66 -4.83
C SER A 70 0.94 -0.95 -3.33
N GLY A 71 1.81 -0.27 -2.58
CA GLY A 71 1.76 -0.27 -1.12
C GLY A 71 0.49 0.37 -0.56
N VAL A 72 0.00 1.48 -1.12
CA VAL A 72 -1.24 2.15 -0.69
C VAL A 72 -2.45 1.22 -0.80
N VAL A 73 -2.55 0.44 -1.90
CA VAL A 73 -3.65 -0.50 -2.14
C VAL A 73 -3.83 -1.48 -0.98
N ILE A 74 -2.75 -2.01 -0.40
CA ILE A 74 -2.86 -3.04 0.64
C ILE A 74 -3.41 -2.47 1.95
N GLY A 75 -3.13 -1.20 2.24
CA GLY A 75 -3.68 -0.49 3.40
C GLY A 75 -5.20 -0.37 3.26
N PHE A 76 -5.68 -0.03 2.07
CA PHE A 76 -7.10 0.04 1.79
C PHE A 76 -7.79 -1.34 1.89
N GLU A 77 -7.29 -2.33 1.15
CA GLU A 77 -7.93 -3.65 1.02
C GLU A 77 -7.98 -4.44 2.34
N PHE A 78 -7.00 -4.25 3.23
CA PHE A 78 -6.93 -4.97 4.50
C PHE A 78 -7.65 -4.24 5.65
N TYR A 79 -7.50 -2.92 5.75
CA TYR A 79 -7.98 -2.18 6.92
C TYR A 79 -9.43 -1.71 6.80
N ILE A 80 -10.01 -1.62 5.59
CA ILE A 80 -11.45 -1.32 5.44
C ILE A 80 -12.32 -2.47 5.98
N PRO A 81 -12.10 -3.74 5.62
CA PRO A 81 -12.85 -4.85 6.24
C PRO A 81 -12.63 -4.93 7.74
N THR A 82 -11.43 -4.61 8.22
CA THR A 82 -11.10 -4.52 9.65
C THR A 82 -11.94 -3.46 10.36
N TRP A 83 -12.10 -2.27 9.75
CA TRP A 83 -12.98 -1.22 10.24
C TRP A 83 -14.45 -1.68 10.29
N MET A 84 -14.92 -2.30 9.20
CA MET A 84 -16.31 -2.75 9.09
C MET A 84 -16.67 -3.83 10.11
N GLN A 85 -15.74 -4.74 10.41
CA GLN A 85 -15.96 -5.77 11.43
C GLN A 85 -15.84 -5.19 12.84
N GLY A 86 -14.74 -4.50 13.16
CA GLY A 86 -14.48 -4.10 14.54
C GLY A 86 -15.25 -2.87 15.04
N ILE A 87 -15.52 -1.91 14.15
CA ILE A 87 -16.24 -0.68 14.51
C ILE A 87 -17.72 -0.79 14.14
N ASN A 88 -18.02 -1.14 12.90
CA ASN A 88 -19.40 -1.24 12.42
C ASN A 88 -20.10 -2.53 12.83
N ALA A 89 -19.38 -3.49 13.46
CA ALA A 89 -19.91 -4.79 13.91
C ALA A 89 -20.63 -5.57 12.80
N THR A 90 -20.17 -5.42 11.56
CA THR A 90 -20.71 -6.17 10.43
C THR A 90 -20.06 -7.55 10.34
N SER A 91 -20.73 -8.52 9.72
CA SER A 91 -20.12 -9.84 9.48
C SER A 91 -18.93 -9.74 8.53
N ALA A 92 -18.03 -10.73 8.57
CA ALA A 92 -16.86 -10.79 7.68
C ALA A 92 -17.26 -10.70 6.19
N SER A 93 -18.38 -11.32 5.80
CA SER A 93 -18.88 -11.25 4.43
C SER A 93 -19.30 -9.83 4.04
N VAL A 94 -20.05 -9.13 4.89
CA VAL A 94 -20.48 -7.74 4.64
C VAL A 94 -19.30 -6.79 4.64
N ALA A 95 -18.35 -6.98 5.55
CA ALA A 95 -17.11 -6.21 5.58
C ALA A 95 -16.29 -6.37 4.29
N GLY A 96 -16.18 -7.59 3.75
CA GLY A 96 -15.55 -7.84 2.45
C GLY A 96 -16.32 -7.17 1.28
N PHE A 97 -17.65 -7.08 1.37
CA PHE A 97 -18.43 -6.34 0.37
C PHE A 97 -18.10 -4.85 0.32
N ALA A 98 -17.59 -4.25 1.41
CA ALA A 98 -17.21 -2.83 1.42
C ALA A 98 -16.07 -2.49 0.43
N VAL A 99 -15.16 -3.44 0.18
CA VAL A 99 -14.06 -3.26 -0.77
C VAL A 99 -14.41 -3.72 -2.19
N THR A 100 -15.47 -4.51 -2.38
CA THR A 100 -15.86 -5.02 -3.71
C THR A 100 -16.01 -3.92 -4.80
N PRO A 101 -16.58 -2.73 -4.51
CA PRO A 101 -16.62 -1.65 -5.48
C PRO A 101 -15.24 -1.21 -5.99
N SER A 102 -14.17 -1.34 -5.19
CA SER A 102 -12.80 -1.04 -5.64
C SER A 102 -12.41 -1.92 -6.82
N SER A 103 -12.69 -3.22 -6.74
CA SER A 103 -12.32 -4.19 -7.78
C SER A 103 -13.09 -3.96 -9.08
N LEU A 104 -14.38 -3.63 -8.99
CA LEU A 104 -15.20 -3.28 -10.17
C LEU A 104 -14.71 -1.98 -10.81
N MET A 105 -14.47 -0.95 -10.00
CA MET A 105 -14.02 0.34 -10.49
C MET A 105 -12.56 0.34 -10.94
N TRP A 106 -11.76 -0.63 -10.49
CA TRP A 106 -10.43 -0.89 -11.02
C TRP A 106 -10.48 -1.15 -12.51
N ILE A 107 -11.41 -2.01 -12.96
CA ILE A 107 -11.62 -2.29 -14.38
C ILE A 107 -11.95 -1.00 -15.13
N VAL A 108 -12.85 -0.18 -14.59
CA VAL A 108 -13.21 1.13 -15.16
C VAL A 108 -12.00 2.04 -15.29
N GLY A 109 -11.20 2.17 -14.23
CA GLY A 109 -9.95 2.94 -14.24
C GLY A 109 -8.95 2.46 -15.29
N SER A 110 -8.82 1.14 -15.43
CA SER A 110 -7.97 0.51 -16.45
C SER A 110 -8.42 0.77 -17.88
N PHE A 111 -9.71 1.02 -18.14
CA PHE A 111 -10.20 1.43 -19.46
C PHE A 111 -10.02 2.92 -19.72
N LEU A 112 -10.25 3.76 -18.71
CA LEU A 112 -10.14 5.22 -18.82
C LEU A 112 -8.73 5.68 -19.22
N ILE A 113 -7.71 4.89 -18.86
CA ILE A 113 -6.32 5.28 -19.05
C ILE A 113 -5.94 5.52 -20.51
N GLY A 114 -6.49 4.77 -21.48
CA GLY A 114 -6.12 4.90 -22.89
C GLY A 114 -6.43 6.30 -23.43
N GLY A 115 -7.62 6.82 -23.10
CA GLY A 115 -8.02 8.18 -23.45
C GLY A 115 -7.25 9.26 -22.68
N MET A 116 -6.99 9.04 -21.39
CA MET A 116 -6.27 9.99 -20.54
C MET A 116 -4.80 10.15 -20.97
N LEU A 117 -4.11 9.06 -21.27
CA LEU A 117 -2.73 9.11 -21.76
C LEU A 117 -2.63 9.84 -23.10
N GLY A 118 -3.58 9.61 -24.01
CA GLY A 118 -3.62 10.29 -25.30
C GLY A 118 -3.89 11.79 -25.20
N ARG A 119 -4.78 12.21 -24.28
CA ARG A 119 -5.17 13.62 -24.12
C ARG A 119 -4.23 14.43 -23.24
N TRP A 120 -3.78 13.86 -22.11
CA TRP A 120 -3.08 14.61 -21.06
C TRP A 120 -1.65 14.12 -20.79
N GLY A 121 -1.30 12.92 -21.28
CA GLY A 121 -0.03 12.28 -20.98
C GLY A 121 0.05 11.66 -19.59
N ILE A 122 1.13 10.92 -19.32
CA ILE A 122 1.30 10.13 -18.09
C ILE A 122 1.33 10.99 -16.82
N LYS A 123 2.06 12.11 -16.83
CA LYS A 123 2.24 12.97 -15.65
C LYS A 123 0.92 13.53 -15.13
N LYS A 124 0.15 14.19 -16.00
CA LYS A 124 -1.14 14.77 -15.61
C LYS A 124 -2.14 13.68 -15.21
N THR A 125 -2.11 12.53 -15.89
CA THR A 125 -2.94 11.39 -15.52
C THR A 125 -2.64 10.93 -14.09
N TYR A 126 -1.36 10.81 -13.72
CA TYR A 126 -0.97 10.51 -12.35
C TYR A 126 -1.39 11.61 -11.38
N ASP A 127 -1.19 12.89 -11.69
CA ASP A 127 -1.59 13.98 -10.81
C ASP A 127 -3.08 13.91 -10.46
N TYR A 128 -3.96 13.71 -11.45
CA TYR A 128 -5.40 13.60 -11.21
C TYR A 128 -5.76 12.38 -10.35
N MET A 129 -5.17 11.21 -10.65
CA MET A 129 -5.50 9.98 -9.91
C MET A 129 -4.92 9.98 -8.50
N LEU A 130 -3.73 10.55 -8.30
CA LEU A 130 -3.13 10.74 -6.97
C LEU A 130 -3.92 11.74 -6.13
N LEU A 131 -4.47 12.81 -6.73
CA LEU A 131 -5.38 13.72 -6.05
C LEU A 131 -6.66 13.03 -5.59
N ILE A 132 -7.23 12.13 -6.40
CA ILE A 132 -8.39 11.32 -6.00
C ILE A 132 -8.03 10.46 -4.79
N LEU A 133 -6.86 9.81 -4.79
CA LEU A 133 -6.39 9.01 -3.65
C LEU A 133 -6.17 9.86 -2.39
N ILE A 134 -5.60 11.06 -2.52
CA ILE A 134 -5.43 12.00 -1.39
C ILE A 134 -6.79 12.34 -0.76
N ILE A 135 -7.78 12.69 -1.58
CA ILE A 135 -9.13 13.03 -1.09
C ILE A 135 -9.77 11.83 -0.40
N ALA A 136 -9.61 10.63 -0.99
CA ALA A 136 -10.16 9.40 -0.44
C ALA A 136 -9.54 9.03 0.92
N ASP A 137 -8.21 9.10 1.05
CA ASP A 137 -7.51 8.85 2.31
C ASP A 137 -7.83 9.91 3.36
N LEU A 138 -7.91 11.18 2.94
CA LEU A 138 -8.29 12.26 3.85
C LEU A 138 -9.72 12.07 4.37
N ALA A 139 -10.63 11.60 3.53
CA ALA A 139 -11.97 11.22 3.98
C ALA A 139 -11.90 10.12 5.05
N LEU A 140 -11.11 9.05 4.84
CA LEU A 140 -10.94 7.98 5.83
C LEU A 140 -10.30 8.43 7.15
N ILE A 141 -9.43 9.44 7.12
CA ILE A 141 -8.85 10.03 8.33
C ILE A 141 -9.90 10.87 9.09
N LEU A 142 -10.72 11.62 8.37
CA LEU A 142 -11.66 12.59 8.96
C LEU A 142 -13.02 12.00 9.31
N VAL A 143 -13.39 10.84 8.76
CA VAL A 143 -14.70 10.24 9.03
C VAL A 143 -14.94 10.00 10.53
N PRO A 144 -16.17 10.24 11.01
CA PRO A 144 -16.59 9.85 12.35
C PRO A 144 -16.52 8.34 12.55
N ILE A 145 -16.46 7.91 13.82
CA ILE A 145 -16.38 6.49 14.19
C ILE A 145 -17.56 5.68 13.63
N TYR A 146 -18.78 6.20 13.73
CA TYR A 146 -20.00 5.56 13.25
C TYR A 146 -20.40 6.03 11.86
N THR A 147 -19.52 5.79 10.89
CA THR A 147 -19.77 6.13 9.49
C THR A 147 -20.52 5.01 8.77
N SER A 148 -21.46 5.40 7.92
CA SER A 148 -22.30 4.47 7.16
C SER A 148 -21.48 3.64 6.17
N PHE A 149 -21.84 2.36 6.01
CA PHE A 149 -21.24 1.42 5.06
C PHE A 149 -21.12 1.99 3.64
N TRP A 150 -22.15 2.71 3.17
CA TRP A 150 -22.19 3.27 1.82
C TRP A 150 -21.09 4.31 1.55
N VAL A 151 -20.63 5.02 2.58
CA VAL A 151 -19.51 5.96 2.45
C VAL A 151 -18.23 5.19 2.12
N PHE A 152 -18.00 4.04 2.76
CA PHE A 152 -16.86 3.18 2.47
C PHE A 152 -16.94 2.61 1.05
N CYS A 153 -18.12 2.19 0.59
CA CYS A 153 -18.32 1.74 -0.80
C CYS A 153 -18.01 2.85 -1.82
N LEU A 154 -18.40 4.09 -1.52
CA LEU A 154 -18.10 5.22 -2.40
C LEU A 154 -16.59 5.51 -2.44
N ILE A 155 -15.94 5.53 -1.27
CA ILE A 155 -14.48 5.68 -1.17
C ILE A 155 -13.76 4.53 -1.91
N ALA A 156 -14.27 3.30 -1.81
CA ALA A 156 -13.77 2.13 -2.52
C ALA A 156 -13.85 2.31 -4.03
N ALA A 157 -14.98 2.81 -4.53
CA ALA A 157 -15.17 3.07 -5.96
C ALA A 157 -14.14 4.08 -6.51
N PHE A 158 -13.88 5.17 -5.79
CA PHE A 158 -12.87 6.16 -6.18
C PHE A 158 -11.45 5.60 -6.11
N ASN A 159 -11.11 4.88 -5.02
CA ASN A 159 -9.83 4.21 -4.88
C ASN A 159 -9.58 3.23 -6.03
N GLY A 160 -10.54 2.35 -6.29
CA GLY A 160 -10.49 1.37 -7.37
C GLY A 160 -10.20 2.03 -8.72
N THR A 161 -10.94 3.09 -9.06
CA THR A 161 -10.73 3.84 -10.31
C THR A 161 -9.31 4.38 -10.41
N ALA A 162 -8.81 5.02 -9.34
CA ALA A 162 -7.47 5.60 -9.32
C ALA A 162 -6.38 4.54 -9.41
N PHE A 163 -6.48 3.45 -8.65
CA PHE A 163 -5.54 2.33 -8.71
C PHE A 163 -5.54 1.66 -10.07
N GLY A 164 -6.70 1.41 -10.66
CA GLY A 164 -6.80 0.83 -12.00
C GLY A 164 -6.14 1.68 -13.07
N ALA A 165 -6.41 2.98 -13.04
CA ALA A 165 -5.77 3.92 -13.96
C ALA A 165 -4.25 3.96 -13.75
N ILE A 166 -3.76 4.16 -12.53
CA ILE A 166 -2.32 4.30 -12.24
C ILE A 166 -1.56 3.02 -12.57
N THR A 167 -2.06 1.86 -12.14
CA THR A 167 -1.35 0.57 -12.31
C THR A 167 -1.27 0.11 -13.76
N THR A 168 -2.29 0.45 -14.56
CA THR A 168 -2.30 0.17 -16.00
C THR A 168 -1.40 1.16 -16.75
N ALA A 169 -1.49 2.45 -16.39
CA ALA A 169 -0.66 3.49 -16.96
C ALA A 169 0.84 3.25 -16.73
N SER A 170 1.21 2.82 -15.53
CA SER A 170 2.60 2.56 -15.16
C SER A 170 3.18 1.41 -15.95
N GLN A 171 2.40 0.34 -16.12
CA GLN A 171 2.78 -0.82 -16.91
C GLN A 171 2.95 -0.45 -18.39
N VAL A 172 1.96 0.20 -19.00
CA VAL A 172 2.04 0.63 -20.42
C VAL A 172 3.21 1.58 -20.63
N ARG A 173 3.41 2.55 -19.73
CA ARG A 173 4.53 3.50 -19.86
C ARG A 173 5.88 2.81 -19.69
N SER A 174 6.01 1.86 -18.76
CA SER A 174 7.23 1.05 -18.56
C SER A 174 7.62 0.32 -19.86
N GLN A 175 6.64 -0.26 -20.56
CA GLN A 175 6.84 -0.98 -21.81
C GLN A 175 7.27 -0.07 -22.98
N VAL A 176 6.69 1.14 -23.08
CA VAL A 176 6.99 2.08 -24.17
C VAL A 176 8.37 2.75 -24.02
N LEU A 177 8.96 2.74 -22.82
CA LEU A 177 10.28 3.33 -22.55
C LEU A 177 11.45 2.45 -22.98
N VAL A 178 11.19 1.23 -23.47
CA VAL A 178 12.23 0.26 -23.80
C VAL A 178 12.10 -0.27 -25.23
N GLY A 179 13.17 -0.91 -25.71
CA GLY A 179 13.16 -1.65 -26.97
C GLY A 179 12.16 -2.81 -26.95
N ARG A 180 11.67 -3.22 -28.14
CA ARG A 180 10.69 -4.29 -28.29
C ARG A 180 11.15 -5.63 -27.68
N ASP A 181 12.46 -5.86 -27.71
CA ASP A 181 13.15 -7.01 -27.11
C ASP A 181 13.08 -7.04 -25.57
N LYS A 182 12.85 -5.89 -24.93
CA LYS A 182 12.85 -5.74 -23.45
C LYS A 182 11.47 -5.50 -22.84
N ILE A 183 10.39 -5.56 -23.63
CA ILE A 183 9.02 -5.36 -23.14
C ILE A 183 8.66 -6.38 -22.05
N GLY A 184 9.08 -7.64 -22.22
CA GLY A 184 8.89 -8.69 -21.21
C GLY A 184 9.56 -8.33 -19.88
N VAL A 185 10.83 -7.92 -19.93
CA VAL A 185 11.60 -7.50 -18.74
C VAL A 185 10.98 -6.27 -18.07
N ALA A 186 10.56 -5.26 -18.85
CA ALA A 186 9.89 -4.07 -18.33
C ALA A 186 8.57 -4.40 -17.59
N THR A 187 7.82 -5.37 -18.12
CA THR A 187 6.55 -5.82 -17.55
C THR A 187 6.79 -6.57 -16.24
N SER A 188 7.68 -7.57 -16.27
CA SER A 188 8.03 -8.36 -15.08
C SER A 188 8.64 -7.49 -13.99
N PHE A 189 9.50 -6.53 -14.34
CA PHE A 189 10.07 -5.60 -13.38
C PHE A 189 9.01 -4.67 -12.77
N ASN A 190 8.07 -4.17 -13.57
CA ASN A 190 6.96 -3.37 -13.05
C ASN A 190 6.12 -4.17 -12.05
N THR A 191 5.78 -5.42 -12.38
CA THR A 191 5.07 -6.34 -11.48
C THR A 191 5.87 -6.65 -10.22
N LEU A 192 7.19 -6.84 -10.33
CA LEU A 192 8.07 -7.01 -9.18
C LEU A 192 8.00 -5.79 -8.24
N MET A 193 8.02 -4.57 -8.78
CA MET A 193 7.88 -3.36 -7.97
C MET A 193 6.52 -3.28 -7.27
N LYS A 194 5.43 -3.74 -7.93
CA LYS A 194 4.10 -3.81 -7.31
C LYS A 194 4.10 -4.69 -6.07
N TYR A 195 4.59 -5.93 -6.19
CA TYR A 195 4.62 -6.88 -5.07
C TYR A 195 5.61 -6.49 -3.98
N LEU A 196 6.73 -5.87 -4.35
CA LEU A 196 7.68 -5.32 -3.40
C LEU A 196 7.02 -4.23 -2.54
N GLY A 197 6.31 -3.30 -3.19
CA GLY A 197 5.58 -2.23 -2.52
C GLY A 197 4.51 -2.74 -1.55
N GLN A 198 3.68 -3.70 -1.99
CA GLN A 198 2.66 -4.33 -1.16
C GLN A 198 3.29 -4.99 0.08
N THR A 199 4.27 -5.86 -0.15
CA THR A 199 4.96 -6.62 0.90
C THR A 199 5.58 -5.70 1.95
N MET A 200 6.29 -4.65 1.52
CA MET A 200 6.91 -3.68 2.45
C MET A 200 5.88 -2.89 3.24
N MET A 201 4.80 -2.42 2.59
CA MET A 201 3.77 -1.64 3.27
C MET A 201 2.92 -2.46 4.24
N VAL A 202 2.72 -3.76 4.01
CA VAL A 202 2.05 -4.64 5.00
C VAL A 202 2.77 -4.56 6.34
N SER A 203 4.10 -4.68 6.35
CA SER A 203 4.89 -4.57 7.59
C SER A 203 4.77 -3.16 8.20
N ILE A 204 4.93 -2.11 7.40
CA ILE A 204 4.88 -0.72 7.88
C ILE A 204 3.51 -0.37 8.49
N TYR A 205 2.42 -0.79 7.84
CA TYR A 205 1.08 -0.59 8.37
C TYR A 205 0.83 -1.41 9.63
N GLY A 206 1.30 -2.66 9.69
CA GLY A 206 1.23 -3.49 10.89
C GLY A 206 1.87 -2.81 12.10
N ILE A 207 3.11 -2.35 11.94
CA ILE A 207 3.88 -1.66 12.99
C ILE A 207 3.19 -0.37 13.41
N THR A 208 2.78 0.46 12.45
CA THR A 208 2.11 1.72 12.73
C THR A 208 0.80 1.50 13.48
N PHE A 209 0.02 0.51 13.05
CA PHE A 209 -1.23 0.13 13.69
C PHE A 209 -1.00 -0.35 15.12
N ASN A 210 -0.10 -1.32 15.31
CA ASN A 210 0.20 -1.92 16.61
C ASN A 210 0.78 -0.92 17.61
N MET A 211 1.75 -0.11 17.20
CA MET A 211 2.34 0.93 18.04
C MET A 211 1.29 1.94 18.53
N VAL A 212 0.38 2.36 17.65
CA VAL A 212 -0.67 3.32 18.02
C VAL A 212 -1.73 2.68 18.91
N VAL A 213 -2.10 1.42 18.63
CA VAL A 213 -2.99 0.64 19.49
C VAL A 213 -2.39 0.47 20.89
N ALA A 214 -1.13 0.04 21.00
CA ALA A 214 -0.43 -0.14 22.28
C ALA A 214 -0.35 1.18 23.06
N LYS A 215 -0.01 2.29 22.40
CA LYS A 215 0.05 3.62 23.02
C LYS A 215 -1.33 4.07 23.55
N HIS A 216 -2.40 3.80 22.82
CA HIS A 216 -3.75 4.16 23.27
C HIS A 216 -4.26 3.22 24.36
N LEU A 217 -3.97 1.91 24.29
CA LEU A 217 -4.29 0.94 25.35
C LEU A 217 -3.69 1.32 26.69
N ALA A 218 -2.50 1.93 26.73
CA ALA A 218 -1.89 2.40 27.96
C ALA A 218 -2.75 3.42 28.74
N HIS A 219 -3.69 4.10 28.08
CA HIS A 219 -4.64 5.02 28.71
C HIS A 219 -5.89 4.30 29.26
N TYR A 220 -6.07 3.02 28.95
CA TYR A 220 -7.22 2.20 29.35
C TYR A 220 -6.74 0.96 30.12
N PRO A 221 -6.56 1.03 31.44
CA PRO A 221 -5.98 -0.06 32.24
C PRO A 221 -6.80 -1.36 32.23
N ASN A 222 -8.08 -1.29 31.86
CA ASN A 222 -8.99 -2.44 31.79
C ASN A 222 -9.02 -3.10 30.41
N LEU A 223 -8.30 -2.56 29.42
CA LEU A 223 -8.25 -3.09 28.06
C LEU A 223 -6.91 -3.79 27.81
N THR A 224 -6.93 -4.87 27.03
CA THR A 224 -5.74 -5.68 26.75
C THR A 224 -5.54 -5.88 25.25
N GLN A 225 -4.31 -6.20 24.84
CA GLN A 225 -4.00 -6.51 23.45
C GLN A 225 -4.81 -7.70 22.92
N LYS A 226 -5.11 -8.70 23.77
CA LYS A 226 -5.96 -9.83 23.40
C LYS A 226 -7.37 -9.37 23.01
N MET A 227 -7.94 -8.43 23.77
CA MET A 227 -9.25 -7.85 23.46
C MET A 227 -9.23 -7.05 22.15
N MET A 228 -8.10 -6.42 21.81
CA MET A 228 -7.94 -5.77 20.49
C MET A 228 -7.94 -6.78 19.34
N ASN A 229 -7.33 -7.95 19.53
CA ASN A 229 -7.37 -9.01 18.52
C ASN A 229 -8.79 -9.59 18.38
N ASP A 230 -9.55 -9.64 19.48
CA ASP A 230 -10.91 -10.18 19.48
C ASP A 230 -11.93 -9.17 18.90
N ILE A 231 -11.78 -7.86 19.16
CA ILE A 231 -12.73 -6.85 18.63
C ILE A 231 -12.69 -6.74 17.11
N VAL A 232 -11.55 -7.04 16.46
CA VAL A 232 -11.41 -7.00 15.00
C VAL A 232 -12.26 -8.08 14.30
N SER A 233 -12.61 -9.16 15.01
CA SER A 233 -13.52 -10.19 14.52
C SER A 233 -14.92 -9.97 15.09
N ALA A 234 -15.90 -9.74 14.22
CA ALA A 234 -17.28 -9.52 14.65
C ALA A 234 -17.88 -10.69 15.43
N ASP A 235 -17.37 -11.91 15.21
CA ASP A 235 -17.83 -13.09 15.96
C ASP A 235 -17.23 -13.14 17.36
N LYS A 236 -15.91 -12.97 17.48
CA LYS A 236 -15.23 -12.93 18.79
C LYS A 236 -15.66 -11.73 19.63
N ALA A 237 -15.98 -10.61 18.99
CA ALA A 237 -16.45 -9.40 19.64
C ALA A 237 -17.73 -9.61 20.48
N LYS A 238 -18.58 -10.60 20.14
CA LYS A 238 -19.81 -10.92 20.90
C LYS A 238 -19.53 -11.44 22.30
N HIS A 239 -18.33 -12.00 22.53
CA HIS A 239 -17.91 -12.53 23.82
C HIS A 239 -17.26 -11.47 24.72
N LEU A 240 -17.06 -10.25 24.22
CA LEU A 240 -16.52 -9.15 25.00
C LEU A 240 -17.62 -8.47 25.83
N ALA A 241 -17.26 -8.03 27.04
CA ALA A 241 -18.18 -7.29 27.89
C ALA A 241 -18.61 -5.96 27.22
N ALA A 242 -19.91 -5.69 27.19
CA ALA A 242 -20.49 -4.58 26.43
C ALA A 242 -19.97 -3.19 26.87
N ASN A 243 -19.56 -3.05 28.13
CA ASN A 243 -18.96 -1.83 28.68
C ASN A 243 -17.55 -1.53 28.14
N LEU A 244 -16.83 -2.53 27.62
CA LEU A 244 -15.47 -2.38 27.10
C LEU A 244 -15.44 -2.05 25.60
N ILE A 245 -16.51 -2.39 24.87
CA ILE A 245 -16.61 -2.22 23.42
C ILE A 245 -16.36 -0.77 22.96
N PRO A 246 -16.94 0.27 23.59
CA PRO A 246 -16.70 1.65 23.16
C PRO A 246 -15.22 2.06 23.24
N GLY A 247 -14.52 1.67 24.31
CA GLY A 247 -13.10 1.95 24.49
C GLY A 247 -12.25 1.22 23.46
N LEU A 248 -12.51 -0.08 23.23
CA LEU A 248 -11.82 -0.87 22.20
C LEU A 248 -12.01 -0.29 20.80
N ARG A 249 -13.22 0.17 20.47
CA ARG A 249 -13.50 0.81 19.17
C ARG A 249 -12.77 2.13 18.99
N GLN A 250 -12.62 2.92 20.05
CA GLN A 250 -11.83 4.16 20.01
C GLN A 250 -10.34 3.88 19.78
N VAL A 251 -9.78 2.90 20.50
CA VAL A 251 -8.40 2.46 20.30
C VAL A 251 -8.20 1.93 18.87
N LEU A 252 -9.13 1.10 18.39
CA LEU A 252 -9.11 0.54 17.03
C LEU A 252 -9.19 1.65 15.98
N LEU A 253 -10.07 2.63 16.18
CA LEU A 253 -10.19 3.79 15.29
C LEU A 253 -8.87 4.56 15.19
N SER A 254 -8.20 4.81 16.31
CA SER A 254 -6.89 5.49 16.32
C SER A 254 -5.84 4.70 15.52
N GLY A 255 -5.79 3.38 15.69
CA GLY A 255 -4.90 2.50 14.91
C GLY A 255 -5.23 2.50 13.41
N LEU A 256 -6.51 2.46 13.05
CA LEU A 256 -6.92 2.52 11.64
C LEU A 256 -6.59 3.88 11.01
N LYS A 257 -6.84 4.98 11.71
CA LYS A 257 -6.51 6.32 11.24
C LYS A 257 -5.00 6.51 11.06
N SER A 258 -4.16 5.91 11.91
CA SER A 258 -2.70 6.03 11.74
C SER A 258 -2.20 5.34 10.47
N VAL A 259 -2.79 4.21 10.08
CA VAL A 259 -2.51 3.55 8.80
C VAL A 259 -2.83 4.47 7.62
N TYR A 260 -4.00 5.13 7.63
CA TYR A 260 -4.36 6.06 6.55
C TYR A 260 -3.51 7.33 6.54
N VAL A 261 -2.99 7.78 7.69
CA VAL A 261 -2.01 8.89 7.73
C VAL A 261 -0.71 8.47 7.04
N VAL A 262 -0.19 7.27 7.30
CA VAL A 262 1.02 6.76 6.63
C VAL A 262 0.75 6.58 5.13
N SER A 263 -0.40 6.03 4.77
CA SER A 263 -0.85 5.91 3.38
C SER A 263 -0.89 7.26 2.67
N LEU A 264 -1.46 8.29 3.30
CA LEU A 264 -1.48 9.66 2.76
C LEU A 264 -0.07 10.21 2.52
N ILE A 265 0.87 9.99 3.44
CA ILE A 265 2.27 10.39 3.26
C ILE A 265 2.86 9.69 2.02
N VAL A 266 2.61 8.40 1.83
CA VAL A 266 3.08 7.63 0.67
C VAL A 266 2.48 8.17 -0.65
N ILE A 267 1.20 8.55 -0.65
CA ILE A 267 0.55 9.14 -1.82
C ILE A 267 1.15 10.52 -2.14
N VAL A 268 1.38 11.37 -1.14
CA VAL A 268 2.01 12.68 -1.32
C VAL A 268 3.45 12.55 -1.83
N LEU A 269 4.22 11.61 -1.30
CA LEU A 269 5.56 11.29 -1.81
C LEU A 269 5.51 10.85 -3.27
N SER A 270 4.54 10.03 -3.64
CA SER A 270 4.33 9.59 -5.03
C SER A 270 4.01 10.77 -5.95
N LEU A 271 3.22 11.74 -5.49
CA LEU A 271 2.91 12.96 -6.22
C LEU A 271 4.16 13.83 -6.42
N ILE A 272 4.97 14.00 -5.38
CA ILE A 272 6.24 14.73 -5.47
C ILE A 272 7.17 14.05 -6.49
N LEU A 273 7.33 12.72 -6.41
CA LEU A 273 8.14 11.96 -7.36
C LEU A 273 7.62 12.11 -8.80
N ASN A 274 6.31 12.16 -9.00
CA ASN A 274 5.72 12.40 -10.31
C ASN A 274 6.13 13.76 -10.90
N GLN A 275 6.33 14.78 -10.06
CA GLN A 275 6.76 16.10 -10.51
C GLN A 275 8.26 16.16 -10.84
N LEU A 276 9.10 15.41 -10.13
CA LEU A 276 10.56 15.55 -10.19
C LEU A 276 11.24 15.12 -11.51
N TYR A 277 10.67 14.18 -12.27
CA TYR A 277 11.30 13.76 -13.54
C TYR A 277 10.81 14.57 -14.74
N ARG A 278 11.64 14.77 -15.76
CA ARG A 278 11.20 15.28 -17.06
C ARG A 278 10.73 14.11 -17.93
N GLN A 279 9.51 14.19 -18.43
CA GLN A 279 8.95 13.20 -19.34
C GLN A 279 9.67 13.31 -20.70
N LYS A 280 10.18 12.20 -21.23
CA LYS A 280 10.62 12.14 -22.63
C LYS A 280 9.38 12.18 -23.52
N LYS A 281 9.35 13.14 -24.47
CA LYS A 281 8.37 13.12 -25.56
C LYS A 281 8.59 11.83 -26.35
N ILE A 282 7.55 11.02 -26.50
CA ILE A 282 7.60 9.88 -27.41
C ILE A 282 7.62 10.48 -28.82
N ALA A 283 8.66 10.18 -29.61
CA ALA A 283 8.63 10.45 -31.04
C ALA A 283 7.52 9.58 -31.65
N LYS A 284 6.55 10.21 -32.32
CA LYS A 284 5.46 9.51 -33.02
C LYS A 284 6.02 8.60 -34.09
#